data_AF-A0A3B9RXT3-F1
#
_entry.id   AF-A0A3B9RXT3-F1
#
_cell.length_a   1.000
_cell.length_b   1.000
_cell.length_c   1.000
_cell.angle_alpha   90.00
_cell.angle_beta   90.00
_cell.angle_gamma   90.00
#
_symmetry.space_group_name_H-M   'P 1'
#
loop_
_entity.id
_entity.type
_entity.pdbx_description
1 polymer ?
#
loop_
_entity_poly.entity_id
_entity_poly.type
_entity_poly.pdbx_seq_one_letter_code
_entity_poly.pdbx_strand_id
1 'polypeptide(L)'
;MKIPNFAGTVRRSQMVTTYGPGAIVNLKSPRGCPISAVTSGLDFWDLEAKPAGLKNRQKCFLSRLQKKLDVDGFRLPPVSLDTRFYIEETPLALPAKRFPDWLTCPKCYRLKHSNKWQKSTTVSSADRWCGRCSSKKEKVFVVPVRFILSCENGHLTEFPWVWWLKTFGSVKAYSKTKDDK
;
A
#
# COMPACT_ATOMS: atom_id res chain seq x y z
N MET A 1 -10.31 -18.85 -3.97
CA MET A 1 -9.23 -17.84 -3.84
C MET A 1 -9.78 -16.46 -4.18
N LYS A 2 -9.58 -15.44 -3.34
CA LYS A 2 -9.91 -14.05 -3.71
C LYS A 2 -8.81 -13.54 -4.64
N ILE A 3 -9.18 -13.04 -5.82
CA ILE A 3 -8.24 -12.43 -6.75
C ILE A 3 -7.65 -11.18 -6.06
N PRO A 4 -6.32 -11.07 -5.91
CA PRO A 4 -5.70 -9.93 -5.26
C PRO A 4 -5.87 -8.67 -6.12
N ASN A 5 -6.15 -7.55 -5.45
CA ASN A 5 -6.35 -6.25 -6.10
C ASN A 5 -5.01 -5.64 -6.53
N PHE A 6 -4.89 -5.23 -7.79
CA PHE A 6 -3.69 -4.54 -8.27
C PHE A 6 -3.63 -3.10 -7.73
N ALA A 7 -2.49 -2.71 -7.14
CA ALA A 7 -2.28 -1.39 -6.56
C ALA A 7 -1.36 -0.48 -7.41
N GLY A 8 -0.39 -1.05 -8.11
CA GLY A 8 0.57 -0.29 -8.90
C GLY A 8 1.87 -1.08 -9.11
N THR A 9 2.86 -0.42 -9.70
CA THR A 9 4.19 -0.98 -9.96
C THR A 9 5.25 -0.26 -9.15
N VAL A 10 6.35 -0.97 -8.90
CA VAL A 10 7.52 -0.45 -8.18
C VAL A 10 8.76 -1.13 -8.74
N ARG A 11 9.87 -0.40 -8.80
CA ARG A 11 11.12 -0.97 -9.31
C ARG A 11 11.70 -1.93 -8.28
N ARG A 12 12.20 -3.09 -8.72
CA ARG A 12 12.79 -4.11 -7.84
C ARG A 12 13.91 -3.54 -6.96
N SER A 13 14.73 -2.61 -7.48
CA SER A 13 15.80 -1.97 -6.70
C SER A 13 15.27 -1.18 -5.50
N GLN A 14 14.11 -0.53 -5.62
CA GLN A 14 13.51 0.23 -4.53
C GLN A 14 13.05 -0.66 -3.38
N MET A 15 12.77 -1.95 -3.63
CA MET A 15 12.45 -2.92 -2.59
C MET A 15 13.64 -3.30 -1.72
N VAL A 16 14.85 -3.17 -2.25
CA VAL A 16 16.08 -3.45 -1.49
C VAL A 16 16.47 -2.22 -0.66
N THR A 17 16.26 -1.02 -1.19
CA THR A 17 16.78 0.22 -0.58
C THR A 17 15.77 0.95 0.30
N THR A 18 14.49 1.00 -0.10
CA THR A 18 13.53 1.99 0.43
C THR A 18 12.22 1.37 0.90
N TYR A 19 11.74 0.37 0.17
CA TYR A 19 10.45 -0.27 0.39
C TYR A 19 10.59 -1.75 0.77
N GLY A 20 11.64 -2.07 1.54
CA GLY A 20 11.81 -3.43 2.08
C GLY A 20 10.62 -3.88 2.95
N PRO A 21 10.58 -5.14 3.39
CA PRO A 21 9.51 -5.67 4.23
C PRO A 21 9.09 -4.74 5.38
N GLY A 22 7.79 -4.48 5.53
CA GLY A 22 7.25 -3.61 6.57
C GLY A 22 7.27 -2.11 6.23
N ALA A 23 7.91 -1.71 5.13
CA ALA A 23 7.95 -0.32 4.72
C ALA A 23 6.63 0.14 4.06
N ILE A 24 6.29 1.41 4.25
CA ILE A 24 5.17 2.04 3.55
C ILE A 24 5.63 2.47 2.16
N VAL A 25 4.91 2.01 1.13
CA VAL A 25 5.09 2.40 -0.26
C VAL A 25 3.88 3.19 -0.75
N ASN A 26 4.15 4.31 -1.43
CA ASN A 26 3.14 5.09 -2.11
C ASN A 26 3.14 4.76 -3.60
N LEU A 27 2.02 4.23 -4.07
CA LEU A 27 1.80 3.74 -5.42
C LEU A 27 0.77 4.61 -6.13
N LYS A 28 0.83 4.60 -7.46
CA LYS A 28 -0.25 5.09 -8.31
C LYS A 28 -0.75 3.92 -9.14
N SER A 29 -2.05 3.68 -9.10
CA SER A 29 -2.65 2.68 -9.99
C SER A 29 -2.59 3.14 -11.44
N PRO A 30 -2.84 2.26 -12.43
CA PRO A 30 -2.86 2.64 -13.84
C PRO A 30 -3.89 3.75 -14.16
N ARG A 31 -4.92 3.90 -13.34
CA ARG A 31 -5.93 4.96 -13.46
C ARG A 31 -5.57 6.25 -12.73
N GLY A 32 -4.40 6.30 -12.07
CA GLY A 32 -3.92 7.46 -11.32
C GLY A 32 -4.44 7.57 -9.89
N CYS A 33 -5.10 6.53 -9.35
CA CYS A 33 -5.51 6.52 -7.94
C CYS A 33 -4.26 6.45 -7.06
N PRO A 34 -4.05 7.38 -6.11
CA PRO A 34 -2.98 7.27 -5.13
C PRO A 34 -3.34 6.20 -4.09
N ILE A 35 -2.40 5.29 -3.83
CA ILE A 35 -2.58 4.17 -2.91
C ILE A 35 -1.37 4.10 -2.00
N SER A 36 -1.58 3.97 -0.70
CA SER A 36 -0.52 3.67 0.26
C SER A 36 -0.72 2.26 0.79
N ALA A 37 0.39 1.52 0.91
CA ALA A 37 0.40 0.16 1.38
C ALA A 37 1.71 -0.14 2.11
N VAL A 38 1.66 -1.09 3.05
CA VAL A 38 2.83 -1.68 3.68
C VAL A 38 3.21 -2.93 2.91
N THR A 39 4.47 -3.03 2.51
CA THR A 39 5.02 -4.22 1.84
C THR A 39 5.07 -5.38 2.83
N SER A 40 4.66 -6.57 2.39
CA SER A 40 4.61 -7.73 3.28
C SER A 40 6.00 -8.36 3.48
N GLY A 41 6.12 -9.13 4.56
CA GLY A 41 7.30 -9.93 4.88
C GLY A 41 7.54 -11.11 3.95
N LEU A 42 8.72 -11.73 4.10
CA LEU A 42 9.15 -12.90 3.32
C LEU A 42 8.21 -14.11 3.49
N ASP A 43 7.59 -14.22 4.66
CA ASP A 43 6.53 -15.19 4.97
C ASP A 43 5.37 -15.10 3.97
N PHE A 44 4.89 -13.89 3.67
CA PHE A 44 3.86 -13.69 2.65
C PHE A 44 4.39 -13.86 1.23
N TRP A 45 5.68 -13.56 0.99
CA TRP A 45 6.28 -13.79 -0.32
C TRP A 45 6.30 -15.28 -0.63
N ASP A 46 6.60 -16.13 0.35
CA ASP A 46 6.65 -17.57 0.16
C ASP A 46 5.27 -18.22 -0.03
N LEU A 47 4.20 -17.56 0.46
CA LEU A 47 2.82 -17.96 0.19
C LEU A 47 2.38 -17.63 -1.23
N GLU A 48 2.68 -16.41 -1.70
CA GLU A 48 2.20 -15.86 -2.98
C GLU A 48 3.13 -16.15 -4.16
N ALA A 49 4.45 -16.17 -3.91
CA ALA A 49 5.51 -16.42 -4.89
C ALA A 49 6.16 -17.78 -4.62
N LYS A 50 5.42 -18.85 -4.94
CA LYS A 50 5.90 -20.23 -4.80
C LYS A 50 7.02 -20.57 -5.79
N PRO A 51 7.89 -21.55 -5.47
CA PRO A 51 7.99 -22.26 -4.19
C PRO A 51 8.52 -21.38 -3.06
N ALA A 52 8.46 -21.85 -1.82
CA ALA A 52 8.94 -21.08 -0.65
C ALA A 52 10.47 -21.07 -0.54
N GLY A 53 11.03 -20.00 0.04
CA GLY A 53 12.43 -19.88 0.41
C GLY A 53 13.38 -20.01 -0.78
N LEU A 54 14.55 -20.60 -0.54
CA LEU A 54 15.62 -20.73 -1.53
C LEU A 54 15.36 -21.78 -2.61
N LYS A 55 14.20 -22.45 -2.58
CA LYS A 55 13.75 -23.30 -3.70
C LYS A 55 13.27 -22.46 -4.88
N ASN A 56 12.93 -21.20 -4.65
CA ASN A 56 12.44 -20.32 -5.69
C ASN A 56 13.56 -19.69 -6.51
N ARG A 57 13.30 -19.56 -7.82
CA ARG A 57 14.25 -19.04 -8.80
C ARG A 57 14.67 -17.60 -8.54
N GLN A 58 13.83 -16.80 -7.88
CA GLN A 58 14.13 -15.42 -7.49
C GLN A 58 14.95 -15.42 -6.20
N LYS A 59 16.21 -15.83 -6.33
CA LYS A 59 17.19 -15.87 -5.24
C LYS A 59 18.53 -15.33 -5.70
N CYS A 60 19.35 -14.92 -4.76
CA CYS A 60 20.74 -14.57 -5.02
C CYS A 60 21.66 -15.10 -3.91
N PHE A 61 22.93 -15.24 -4.27
CA PHE A 61 23.99 -15.72 -3.39
C PHE A 61 25.07 -14.66 -3.29
N LEU A 62 25.47 -14.34 -2.07
CA LEU A 62 26.47 -13.34 -1.74
C LEU A 62 27.38 -13.93 -0.65
N SER A 63 28.38 -14.72 -1.05
CA SER A 63 29.13 -15.61 -0.15
C SER A 63 29.68 -14.93 1.10
N ARG A 64 30.14 -13.67 1.00
CA ARG A 64 30.63 -12.90 2.15
C ARG A 64 29.51 -12.54 3.13
N LEU A 65 28.37 -12.10 2.61
CA LEU A 65 27.22 -11.71 3.43
C LEU A 65 26.51 -12.93 4.02
N GLN A 66 26.41 -14.02 3.27
CA GLN A 66 25.90 -15.32 3.72
C GLN A 66 26.68 -15.84 4.93
N LYS A 67 28.01 -15.89 4.83
CA LYS A 67 28.88 -16.28 5.95
C LYS A 67 28.72 -15.37 7.17
N LYS A 68 28.50 -14.07 6.96
CA LYS A 68 28.34 -13.09 8.04
C LYS A 68 27.00 -13.19 8.75
N LEU A 69 25.93 -13.51 8.02
CA LEU A 69 24.56 -13.60 8.55
C LEU A 69 24.14 -15.03 8.90
N ASP A 70 25.00 -16.02 8.66
CA ASP A 70 24.73 -17.45 8.85
C ASP A 70 23.47 -17.93 8.09
N VAL A 71 23.41 -17.62 6.79
CA VAL A 71 22.27 -17.99 5.92
C VAL A 71 22.72 -18.62 4.60
N ASP A 72 21.91 -19.54 4.09
CA ASP A 72 22.17 -20.29 2.85
C ASP A 72 21.97 -19.47 1.56
N GLY A 73 21.40 -18.27 1.66
CA GLY A 73 21.16 -17.38 0.51
C GLY A 73 20.11 -16.31 0.79
N PHE A 74 19.77 -15.53 -0.23
CA PHE A 74 18.82 -14.43 -0.12
C PHE A 74 17.69 -14.54 -1.13
N ARG A 75 16.51 -14.01 -0.76
CA ARG A 75 15.35 -13.90 -1.64
C ARG A 75 15.40 -12.57 -2.40
N LEU A 76 15.16 -12.64 -3.71
CA LEU A 76 14.94 -11.44 -4.52
C LEU A 76 13.46 -11.06 -4.48
N PRO A 77 13.12 -9.76 -4.46
CA PRO A 77 11.74 -9.31 -4.52
C PRO A 77 11.02 -9.86 -5.76
N PRO A 78 9.78 -10.39 -5.59
CA PRO A 78 8.99 -10.91 -6.70
C PRO A 78 8.78 -9.86 -7.79
N VAL A 79 9.00 -10.25 -9.05
CA VAL A 79 8.67 -9.45 -10.22
C VAL A 79 7.80 -10.28 -11.14
N SER A 80 6.70 -9.68 -11.61
CA SER A 80 5.91 -10.23 -12.71
C SER A 80 6.76 -10.14 -13.97
N LEU A 81 7.23 -11.26 -14.48
CA LEU A 81 7.89 -11.30 -15.79
C LEU A 81 6.85 -11.02 -16.88
N ASP A 82 7.25 -10.28 -17.91
CA ASP A 82 6.42 -10.01 -19.08
C ASP A 82 6.02 -11.37 -19.70
N THR A 83 4.72 -11.66 -19.71
CA THR A 83 4.12 -12.98 -20.02
C THR A 83 4.31 -13.44 -21.47
N ARG A 84 5.13 -12.73 -22.26
CA ARG A 84 5.42 -13.06 -23.66
C ARG A 84 6.41 -14.21 -23.83
N PHE A 85 7.16 -14.58 -22.79
CA PHE A 85 8.20 -15.62 -22.87
C PHE A 85 8.07 -16.72 -21.80
N TYR A 86 7.14 -16.60 -20.85
CA TYR A 86 6.96 -17.59 -19.79
C TYR A 86 5.46 -17.84 -19.55
N ILE A 87 5.04 -19.09 -19.75
CA ILE A 87 3.77 -19.63 -19.26
C ILE A 87 3.95 -19.80 -17.75
N GLU A 88 3.88 -18.71 -16.99
CA GLU A 88 3.66 -18.82 -15.56
C GLU A 88 2.16 -18.86 -15.29
N GLU A 89 1.70 -19.96 -14.67
CA GLU A 89 0.30 -20.11 -14.26
C GLU A 89 -0.12 -19.07 -13.20
N THR A 90 0.84 -18.39 -12.56
CA THR A 90 0.55 -17.35 -11.55
C THR A 90 1.51 -16.17 -11.70
N PRO A 91 1.02 -14.95 -11.97
CA PRO A 91 1.86 -13.76 -12.00
C PRO A 91 2.45 -13.51 -10.61
N LEU A 92 3.78 -13.49 -10.52
CA LEU A 92 4.51 -13.22 -9.29
C LEU A 92 4.33 -11.75 -8.91
N ALA A 93 3.42 -11.47 -7.97
CA ALA A 93 3.19 -10.14 -7.44
C ALA A 93 3.85 -9.98 -6.07
N LEU A 94 4.31 -8.77 -5.77
CA LEU A 94 4.76 -8.43 -4.42
C LEU A 94 3.51 -8.23 -3.53
N PRO A 95 3.32 -9.04 -2.48
CA PRO A 95 2.21 -8.83 -1.57
C PRO A 95 2.40 -7.56 -0.75
N ALA A 96 1.31 -6.81 -0.60
CA ALA A 96 1.26 -5.61 0.22
C ALA A 96 -0.14 -5.43 0.81
N LYS A 97 -0.22 -4.81 1.98
CA LYS A 97 -1.47 -4.50 2.68
C LYS A 97 -1.73 -3.00 2.66
N ARG A 98 -2.92 -2.57 2.25
CA ARG A 98 -3.30 -1.15 2.36
C ARG A 98 -3.10 -0.67 3.79
N PHE A 99 -2.42 0.45 3.93
CA PHE A 99 -2.26 1.16 5.18
C PHE A 99 -1.84 2.61 4.86
N PRO A 100 -2.42 3.63 5.50
CA PRO A 100 -3.56 3.55 6.41
C PRO A 100 -4.87 3.13 5.72
N ASP A 101 -5.80 2.56 6.48
CA ASP A 101 -7.15 2.23 6.02
C ASP A 101 -8.05 3.48 5.97
N TRP A 102 -7.75 4.50 6.77
CA TRP A 102 -8.42 5.79 6.68
C TRP A 102 -8.02 6.53 5.40
N LEU A 103 -9.02 6.91 4.60
CA LEU A 103 -8.85 7.68 3.37
C LEU A 103 -9.72 8.95 3.41
N THR A 104 -9.28 10.00 2.73
CA THR A 104 -10.01 11.28 2.61
C THR A 104 -10.27 11.64 1.16
N CYS A 105 -11.42 12.28 0.91
CA CYS A 105 -11.73 12.83 -0.40
C CYS A 105 -11.11 14.23 -0.55
N PRO A 106 -10.30 14.50 -1.58
CA PRO A 106 -9.66 15.81 -1.74
C PRO A 106 -10.64 16.95 -2.07
N LYS A 107 -11.88 16.64 -2.49
CA LYS A 107 -12.91 17.66 -2.82
C LYS A 107 -13.85 17.96 -1.65
N CYS A 108 -14.36 16.94 -0.96
CA CYS A 108 -15.34 17.12 0.12
C CYS A 108 -14.81 16.86 1.52
N TYR A 109 -13.51 16.53 1.64
CA TYR A 109 -12.77 16.30 2.89
C TYR A 109 -13.38 15.26 3.85
N ARG A 110 -14.35 14.47 3.38
CA ARG A 110 -14.89 13.36 4.17
C ARG A 110 -13.81 12.33 4.42
N LEU A 111 -13.70 11.94 5.68
CA LEU A 111 -12.80 10.93 6.17
C LEU A 111 -13.56 9.63 6.42
N LYS A 112 -13.15 8.52 5.80
CA LYS A 112 -13.75 7.19 6.02
C LYS A 112 -12.73 6.08 5.80
N HIS A 113 -12.96 4.95 6.45
CA HIS A 113 -12.29 3.69 6.16
C HIS A 113 -12.42 3.27 4.69
N SER A 114 -11.42 2.56 4.17
CA SER A 114 -11.29 2.26 2.75
C SER A 114 -12.42 1.40 2.19
N ASN A 115 -13.08 0.61 3.05
CA ASN A 115 -14.23 -0.23 2.72
C ASN A 115 -15.55 0.55 2.58
N LYS A 116 -15.62 1.80 3.06
CA LYS A 116 -16.80 2.67 2.93
C LYS A 116 -16.77 3.57 1.70
N TRP A 117 -15.69 3.50 0.92
CA TRP A 117 -15.57 4.17 -0.37
C TRP A 117 -15.98 3.25 -1.52
N GLN A 118 -16.30 3.86 -2.65
CA GLN A 118 -16.65 3.10 -3.85
C GLN A 118 -15.43 2.35 -4.38
N LYS A 119 -15.66 1.18 -4.98
CA LYS A 119 -14.63 0.30 -5.56
C LYS A 119 -15.12 -0.30 -6.88
N SER A 120 -14.18 -0.73 -7.72
CA SER A 120 -14.54 -1.46 -8.94
C SER A 120 -15.03 -2.85 -8.57
N THR A 121 -16.10 -3.31 -9.23
CA THR A 121 -16.60 -4.69 -9.12
C THR A 121 -16.16 -5.56 -10.29
N THR A 122 -15.77 -4.94 -11.41
CA THR A 122 -15.42 -5.63 -12.65
C THR A 122 -13.91 -5.76 -12.87
N VAL A 123 -13.11 -4.96 -12.17
CA VAL A 123 -11.64 -4.91 -12.34
C VAL A 123 -11.00 -5.16 -10.98
N SER A 124 -10.03 -6.08 -10.94
CA SER A 124 -9.22 -6.35 -9.75
C SER A 124 -8.26 -5.17 -9.49
N SER A 125 -8.77 -4.16 -8.79
CA SER A 125 -8.09 -2.90 -8.56
C SER A 125 -8.27 -2.46 -7.12
N ALA A 126 -7.18 -1.97 -6.54
CA ALA A 126 -7.19 -1.41 -5.22
C ALA A 126 -7.86 -0.01 -5.19
N ASP A 127 -8.16 0.61 -6.31
CA ASP A 127 -8.68 1.99 -6.34
C ASP A 127 -9.92 2.19 -5.47
N ARG A 128 -9.98 3.38 -4.86
CA ARG A 128 -11.14 3.85 -4.11
C ARG A 128 -11.49 5.27 -4.54
N TRP A 129 -12.77 5.56 -4.65
CA TRP A 129 -13.23 6.89 -5.04
C TRP A 129 -14.44 7.36 -4.24
N CYS A 130 -14.62 8.67 -4.24
CA CYS A 130 -15.75 9.33 -3.60
C CYS A 130 -16.97 9.28 -4.52
N GLY A 131 -18.00 8.51 -4.16
CA GLY A 131 -19.24 8.44 -4.93
C GLY A 131 -19.96 9.78 -5.09
N ARG A 132 -19.89 10.67 -4.08
CA ARG A 132 -20.56 11.99 -4.10
C ARG A 132 -19.87 12.98 -5.04
N CYS A 133 -18.55 12.94 -5.11
CA CYS A 133 -17.75 13.88 -5.90
C CYS A 133 -17.41 13.35 -7.29
N SER A 134 -17.69 12.06 -7.55
CA SER A 134 -17.46 11.44 -8.85
C SER A 134 -18.70 11.55 -9.72
N SER A 135 -18.50 11.61 -11.03
CA SER A 135 -19.55 11.52 -12.04
C SER A 135 -19.49 10.17 -12.75
N LYS A 136 -20.34 9.99 -13.77
CA LYS A 136 -20.25 8.84 -14.68
C LYS A 136 -18.96 8.86 -15.50
N LYS A 137 -18.48 10.06 -15.88
CA LYS A 137 -17.31 10.26 -16.75
C LYS A 137 -15.99 10.37 -15.98
N GLU A 138 -16.01 10.92 -14.76
CA GLU A 138 -14.80 11.22 -13.99
C GLU A 138 -14.89 10.67 -12.57
N LYS A 139 -13.82 10.01 -12.11
CA LYS A 139 -13.71 9.50 -10.74
C LYS A 139 -12.79 10.39 -9.91
N VAL A 140 -13.31 10.85 -8.77
CA VAL A 140 -12.51 11.55 -7.76
C VAL A 140 -11.95 10.53 -6.79
N PHE A 141 -10.71 10.12 -7.02
CA PHE A 141 -10.01 9.18 -6.15
C PHE A 141 -9.81 9.77 -4.75
N VAL A 142 -9.98 8.91 -3.74
CA VAL A 142 -9.66 9.27 -2.36
C VAL A 142 -8.19 9.01 -2.10
N VAL A 143 -7.61 9.78 -1.19
CA VAL A 143 -6.19 9.75 -0.87
C VAL A 143 -5.99 9.20 0.55
N PRO A 144 -4.89 8.48 0.82
CA PRO A 144 -4.56 8.06 2.17
C PRO A 144 -4.37 9.27 3.08
N VAL A 145 -4.78 9.14 4.35
CA VAL A 145 -4.45 10.16 5.35
C VAL A 145 -2.93 10.22 5.58
N ARG A 146 -2.46 11.37 6.09
CA ARG A 146 -1.03 11.63 6.28
C ARG A 146 -0.52 11.34 7.69
N PHE A 147 -1.42 11.03 8.63
CA PHE A 147 -1.08 10.76 10.01
C PHE A 147 -1.29 9.29 10.35
N ILE A 148 -0.24 8.70 10.89
CA ILE A 148 -0.20 7.35 11.44
C ILE A 148 0.56 7.41 12.76
N LEU A 149 0.48 6.34 13.56
CA LEU A 149 1.27 6.18 14.77
C LEU A 149 2.19 4.97 14.61
N SER A 150 3.35 5.02 15.25
CA SER A 150 4.24 3.88 15.40
C SER A 150 4.67 3.74 16.86
N CYS A 151 4.84 2.51 17.35
CA CYS A 151 5.45 2.28 18.65
C CYS A 151 6.97 2.10 18.53
N GLU A 152 7.67 2.09 19.66
CA GLU A 152 9.13 1.89 19.73
C GLU A 152 9.58 0.54 19.13
N ASN A 153 8.70 -0.46 19.15
CA ASN A 153 8.92 -1.77 18.54
C ASN A 153 8.59 -1.80 17.03
N GLY A 154 8.27 -0.65 16.41
CA GLY A 154 8.03 -0.54 14.96
C GLY A 154 6.65 -0.96 14.46
N HIS A 155 5.69 -1.29 15.35
CA HIS A 155 4.33 -1.57 14.92
C HIS A 155 3.63 -0.30 14.42
N LEU A 156 2.97 -0.40 13.28
CA LEU A 156 2.18 0.68 12.69
C LEU A 156 0.73 0.58 13.13
N THR A 157 0.13 1.71 13.53
CA THR A 157 -1.30 1.79 13.84
C THR A 157 -1.91 3.09 13.32
N GLU A 158 -3.24 3.07 13.18
CA GLU A 158 -4.01 4.22 12.71
C GLU A 158 -4.01 5.34 13.76
N PHE A 159 -3.98 6.59 13.30
CA PHE A 159 -4.28 7.70 14.19
C PHE A 159 -5.74 7.59 14.71
N PRO A 160 -6.00 7.80 16.01
CA PRO A 160 -7.32 7.57 16.62
C PRO A 160 -8.32 8.69 16.29
N TRP A 161 -8.65 8.85 15.02
CA TRP A 161 -9.48 9.94 14.47
C TRP A 161 -10.81 10.14 15.21
N VAL A 162 -11.52 9.06 15.52
CA VAL A 162 -12.84 9.13 16.18
C VAL A 162 -12.72 9.66 17.60
N TRP A 163 -11.73 9.17 18.37
CA TRP A 163 -11.48 9.64 19.72
C TRP A 163 -10.99 11.10 19.71
N TRP A 164 -10.06 11.42 18.80
CA TRP A 164 -9.51 12.77 18.69
C TRP A 164 -10.61 13.79 18.34
N LEU A 165 -11.49 13.49 17.38
CA LEU A 165 -12.61 14.36 17.03
C LEU A 165 -13.63 14.49 18.16
N LYS A 166 -13.88 13.43 18.94
CA LYS A 166 -14.76 13.51 20.12
C LYS A 166 -14.16 14.38 21.23
N THR A 167 -12.85 14.35 21.39
CA THR A 167 -12.15 15.04 22.49
C THR A 167 -11.86 16.50 22.15
N PHE A 168 -11.47 16.78 20.89
CA PHE A 168 -10.97 18.09 20.46
C PHE A 168 -11.77 18.72 19.29
N GLY A 169 -12.76 18.03 18.73
CA GLY A 169 -13.52 18.52 17.57
C GLY A 169 -14.51 19.65 17.88
N SER A 170 -14.75 19.96 19.15
CA SER A 170 -15.62 21.05 19.61
C SER A 170 -14.89 22.38 19.83
N VAL A 171 -13.57 22.44 19.58
CA VAL A 171 -12.84 23.70 19.65
C VAL A 171 -13.38 24.61 18.55
N LYS A 172 -14.01 25.73 18.94
CA LYS A 172 -14.55 26.74 18.01
C LYS A 172 -13.48 27.03 16.95
N ALA A 173 -13.84 26.87 15.69
CA ALA A 173 -12.95 27.18 14.58
C ALA A 173 -12.36 28.58 14.77
N TYR A 174 -11.05 28.73 14.55
CA TYR A 174 -10.41 30.03 14.45
C TYR A 174 -11.13 30.83 13.37
N SER A 175 -12.02 31.75 13.78
CA SER A 175 -12.59 32.74 12.89
C SER A 175 -11.45 33.66 12.51
N LYS A 176 -10.92 33.53 11.28
CA LYS A 176 -10.19 34.64 10.67
C LYS A 176 -11.14 35.84 10.68
N THR A 177 -10.96 36.76 11.61
CA THR A 177 -11.48 38.10 11.49
C THR A 177 -10.93 38.63 10.17
N LYS A 178 -11.83 38.96 9.24
CA LYS A 178 -11.51 39.83 8.12
C LYS A 178 -11.15 41.17 8.75
N ASP A 179 -9.86 41.39 9.01
CA ASP A 179 -9.25 42.70 9.21
C ASP A 179 -7.74 42.45 9.20
N ASP A 180 -7.14 42.62 8.02
CA ASP A 180 -5.85 43.29 7.85
C ASP A 180 -5.44 43.27 6.37
N LYS A 181 -5.73 44.43 5.75
CA LYS A 181 -5.27 44.99 4.45
C LYS A 181 -5.93 44.52 3.16
#